data_AF-A0A7C3M7Y6-F1
#
_entry.id   AF-A0A7C3M7Y6-F1
#
_cell.length_a   1.000
_cell.length_b   1.000
_cell.length_c   1.000
_cell.angle_alpha   90.00
_cell.angle_beta   90.00
_cell.angle_gamma   90.00
#
_symmetry.space_group_name_H-M   'P 1'
#
loop_
_entity.id
_entity.type
_entity.pdbx_description
1 polymer ?
#
loop_
_entity_poly.entity_id
_entity_poly.type
_entity_poly.pdbx_seq_one_letter_code
_entity_poly.pdbx_strand_id
1 'polypeptide(L)'
;MTIKRGVENNSRISFMKHSEKLRSFTHLSNDEWTHFDLDFKRAKLELDSILNLEVIKPWDYRMPISYALRSQDDYNDVFQLKKFAGKHIKWKPYLSKLLGLNATLVQSQYELKDKYDKAKILKNRLEKELNGFTDSLDKLEGLILIKNEETNKIKKQLDDFDFELEESSVNKSLVEDIDTKLSELNRDKYYISSGIEKLEISLTREKIIFNPKEAKAIFEDAGVLFDGQIKKTYDELIKFNKDITKERQSYLKEELKELKNDLEEIEIRIKSLNKERSQALYFLKDTGAIEKYKILSNKLINLEAELVTLKNQEQKLIEYEDAKIKVEELQREINNNRIAIANNVKESKDRESIYSKIKLSFNSIIKNILDKEALISISQNEAGNLDFKEEILDSKGNQTSESDGITYKKLLCMAFDLAVNRVYIDKKYTHFVYHDGFLEKLDNRKKEKFIKLVRDMSHTNFQYIGTLIDSELPNRDKSIFEENEIILTLHDDGDQGLLFKIPTW
;
A
#
# COMPACT_ATOMS: atom_id res chain seq x y z
N MET A 1 7.84 26.55 -27.36
CA MET A 1 7.94 25.08 -27.55
C MET A 1 6.66 24.60 -28.20
N THR A 2 6.79 23.80 -29.24
CA THR A 2 5.66 23.15 -29.93
C THR A 2 5.81 21.64 -29.84
N ILE A 3 4.71 20.95 -29.52
CA ILE A 3 4.64 19.50 -29.36
C ILE A 3 3.79 18.94 -30.50
N LYS A 4 4.35 18.00 -31.27
CA LYS A 4 3.63 17.25 -32.30
C LYS A 4 3.33 15.84 -31.79
N ARG A 5 2.07 15.44 -31.90
CA ARG A 5 1.58 14.10 -31.56
C ARG A 5 0.60 13.66 -32.65
N GLY A 6 0.91 12.56 -33.33
CA GLY A 6 0.03 12.00 -34.36
C GLY A 6 -1.24 11.41 -33.77
N VAL A 7 -2.33 11.36 -34.55
CA VAL A 7 -3.58 10.71 -34.14
C VAL A 7 -3.43 9.19 -34.22
N GLU A 8 -2.96 8.67 -35.35
CA GLU A 8 -2.73 7.24 -35.57
C GLU A 8 -1.56 6.72 -34.69
N ASN A 9 -0.42 7.40 -34.72
CA ASN A 9 0.77 7.05 -33.95
C ASN A 9 0.91 7.92 -32.69
N ASN A 10 -0.09 7.86 -31.81
CA ASN A 10 -0.19 8.72 -30.63
C ASN A 10 0.85 8.44 -29.52
N SER A 11 1.65 7.38 -29.66
CA SER A 11 2.75 7.01 -28.77
C SER A 11 4.08 7.66 -29.15
N ARG A 12 4.11 8.34 -30.31
CA ARG A 12 5.27 9.02 -30.86
C ARG A 12 5.11 10.54 -30.77
N ILE A 13 6.11 11.19 -30.19
CA ILE A 13 6.05 12.62 -29.86
C ILE A 13 7.29 13.31 -30.40
N SER A 14 7.09 14.46 -31.03
CA SER A 14 8.17 15.34 -31.50
C SER A 14 8.10 16.70 -30.80
N PHE A 15 9.26 17.31 -30.57
CA PHE A 15 9.40 18.59 -29.90
C PHE A 15 10.17 19.56 -30.79
N MET A 16 9.65 20.77 -30.90
CA MET A 16 10.33 21.92 -31.52
C MET A 16 10.59 22.96 -30.43
N LYS A 17 11.86 23.30 -30.21
CA LYS A 17 12.28 24.37 -29.30
C LYS A 17 12.39 25.67 -30.09
N HIS A 18 11.66 26.69 -29.65
CA HIS A 18 11.62 28.02 -30.28
C HIS A 18 11.10 29.04 -29.25
N SER A 19 11.38 30.32 -29.52
CA SER A 19 10.96 31.46 -28.69
C SER A 19 9.67 32.13 -29.17
N GLU A 20 9.24 31.90 -30.41
CA GLU A 20 8.06 32.56 -30.99
C GLU A 20 6.73 32.01 -30.44
N LYS A 21 5.74 32.88 -30.21
CA LYS A 21 4.39 32.48 -29.77
C LYS A 21 3.55 31.96 -30.95
N LEU A 22 2.59 31.06 -30.67
CA LEU A 22 1.54 30.62 -31.62
C LEU A 22 2.06 30.03 -32.95
N ARG A 23 3.19 29.32 -32.94
CA ARG A 23 3.74 28.66 -34.12
C ARG A 23 3.44 27.16 -34.13
N SER A 24 2.88 26.69 -35.24
CA SER A 24 2.45 25.29 -35.40
C SER A 24 3.56 24.37 -35.94
N PHE A 25 4.49 24.89 -36.76
CA PHE A 25 5.59 24.12 -37.38
C PHE A 25 5.18 22.84 -38.13
N THR A 26 3.90 22.73 -38.50
CA THR A 26 3.35 21.57 -39.23
C THR A 26 3.95 21.38 -40.62
N HIS A 27 4.54 22.43 -41.20
CA HIS A 27 5.21 22.40 -42.50
C HIS A 27 6.66 21.89 -42.45
N LEU A 28 7.26 21.76 -41.26
CA LEU A 28 8.64 21.32 -41.13
C LEU A 28 8.79 19.84 -41.50
N SER A 29 9.87 19.54 -42.21
CA SER A 29 10.36 18.18 -42.46
C SER A 29 10.86 17.52 -41.17
N ASN A 30 11.01 16.20 -41.18
CA ASN A 30 11.31 15.42 -39.98
C ASN A 30 12.66 15.82 -39.33
N ASP A 31 13.68 16.13 -40.15
CA ASP A 31 15.04 16.45 -39.69
C ASP A 31 15.16 17.86 -39.09
N GLU A 32 14.16 18.71 -39.30
CA GLU A 32 14.12 20.06 -38.74
C GLU A 32 13.63 20.08 -37.29
N TRP A 33 12.99 19.01 -36.81
CA TRP A 33 12.51 18.91 -35.43
C TRP A 33 13.67 18.78 -34.45
N THR A 34 13.66 19.56 -33.36
CA THR A 34 14.69 19.47 -32.30
C THR A 34 14.77 18.05 -31.72
N HIS A 35 13.61 17.43 -31.52
CA HIS A 35 13.49 16.00 -31.24
C HIS A 35 12.37 15.42 -32.07
N PHE A 36 12.65 14.39 -32.86
CA PHE A 36 11.69 13.74 -33.74
C PHE A 36 11.36 12.32 -33.26
N ASP A 37 10.10 11.93 -33.40
CA ASP A 37 9.61 10.54 -33.22
C ASP A 37 10.05 9.83 -31.93
N LEU A 38 10.09 10.55 -30.80
CA LEU A 38 10.44 9.99 -29.51
C LEU A 38 9.33 9.05 -29.01
N ASP A 39 9.73 7.91 -28.43
CA ASP A 39 8.81 7.08 -27.67
C ASP A 39 8.26 7.82 -26.44
N PHE A 40 7.13 7.34 -25.91
CA PHE A 40 6.42 7.99 -24.83
C PHE A 40 7.23 8.14 -23.53
N LYS A 41 8.14 7.21 -23.24
CA LYS A 41 8.97 7.26 -22.03
C LYS A 41 10.03 8.35 -22.17
N ARG A 42 10.73 8.40 -23.30
CA ARG A 42 11.73 9.44 -23.61
C ARG A 42 11.09 10.82 -23.73
N ALA A 43 9.93 10.91 -24.37
CA ALA A 43 9.22 12.17 -24.52
C ALA A 43 8.78 12.78 -23.18
N LYS A 44 8.37 11.95 -22.20
CA LYS A 44 8.08 12.42 -20.85
C LYS A 44 9.32 13.00 -20.17
N LEU A 45 10.47 12.34 -20.28
CA LEU A 45 11.74 12.81 -19.71
C LEU A 45 12.18 14.11 -20.38
N GLU A 46 12.06 14.21 -21.71
CA GLU A 46 12.41 15.42 -22.45
C GLU A 46 11.50 16.59 -22.05
N LEU A 47 10.18 16.38 -21.99
CA LEU A 47 9.25 17.42 -21.54
C LEU A 47 9.53 17.87 -20.10
N ASP A 48 9.81 16.93 -19.19
CA ASP A 48 10.16 17.23 -17.80
C ASP A 48 11.48 18.03 -17.71
N SER A 49 12.46 17.69 -18.55
CA SER A 49 13.73 18.42 -18.66
C SER A 49 13.56 19.82 -19.25
N ILE A 50 12.68 19.99 -20.23
CA ILE A 50 12.40 21.30 -20.83
C ILE A 50 11.67 22.22 -19.86
N LEU A 51 10.65 21.71 -19.16
CA LEU A 51 9.90 22.48 -18.17
C LEU A 51 10.76 22.81 -16.94
N ASN A 52 11.67 21.89 -16.58
CA ASN A 52 12.66 22.05 -15.53
C ASN A 52 12.11 22.64 -14.22
N LEU A 53 11.03 22.05 -13.70
CA LEU A 53 10.37 22.52 -12.47
C LEU A 53 11.17 22.12 -11.21
N GLU A 54 12.29 22.79 -10.97
CA GLU A 54 13.27 22.44 -9.92
C GLU A 54 12.70 22.49 -8.50
N VAL A 55 11.78 23.43 -8.23
CA VAL A 55 11.19 23.63 -6.89
C VAL A 55 10.56 22.35 -6.34
N ILE A 56 9.94 21.56 -7.21
CA ILE A 56 9.13 20.39 -6.86
C ILE A 56 9.83 19.08 -7.19
N LYS A 57 11.14 19.05 -7.43
CA LYS A 57 11.84 17.77 -7.53
C LYS A 57 11.72 16.99 -6.20
N PRO A 58 11.55 15.66 -6.23
CA PRO A 58 11.71 14.76 -7.38
C PRO A 58 10.42 14.47 -8.18
N TRP A 59 9.31 15.19 -7.94
CA TRP A 59 8.08 14.98 -8.72
C TRP A 59 8.28 15.40 -10.18
N ASP A 60 7.64 14.67 -11.10
CA ASP A 60 7.60 15.04 -12.51
C ASP A 60 6.63 16.21 -12.73
N TYR A 61 6.68 16.81 -13.91
CA TYR A 61 5.83 17.93 -14.32
C TYR A 61 4.33 17.68 -14.18
N ARG A 62 3.85 16.42 -14.15
CA ARG A 62 2.41 16.13 -14.08
C ARG A 62 1.83 16.48 -12.73
N MET A 63 2.61 16.38 -11.66
CA MET A 63 2.17 16.72 -10.31
C MET A 63 1.90 18.22 -10.16
N PRO A 64 2.83 19.15 -10.42
CA PRO A 64 2.55 20.59 -10.33
C PRO A 64 1.58 21.09 -11.38
N ILE A 65 1.64 20.60 -12.63
CA ILE A 65 0.62 20.96 -13.64
C ILE A 65 -0.76 20.51 -13.19
N SER A 66 -0.85 19.36 -12.51
CA SER A 66 -2.12 18.91 -11.96
C SER A 66 -2.72 19.89 -10.95
N TYR A 67 -1.91 20.53 -10.12
CA TYR A 67 -2.34 21.58 -9.18
C TYR A 67 -2.58 22.92 -9.85
N ALA A 68 -1.86 23.22 -10.94
CA ALA A 68 -2.14 24.39 -11.76
C ALA A 68 -3.46 24.29 -12.54
N LEU A 69 -4.03 23.10 -12.72
CA LEU A 69 -5.26 22.86 -13.48
C LEU A 69 -6.38 22.36 -12.56
N ARG A 70 -7.26 23.25 -12.09
CA ARG A 70 -8.46 22.86 -11.33
C ARG A 70 -9.71 22.80 -12.19
N SER A 71 -10.35 21.65 -12.16
CA SER A 71 -11.72 21.45 -12.64
C SER A 71 -12.73 21.77 -11.55
N GLN A 72 -14.02 21.82 -11.88
CA GLN A 72 -15.10 22.02 -10.89
C GLN A 72 -15.04 21.04 -9.72
N ASP A 73 -14.66 19.81 -10.02
CA ASP A 73 -14.54 18.71 -9.08
C ASP A 73 -13.40 18.86 -8.06
N ASP A 74 -12.41 19.70 -8.37
CA ASP A 74 -11.21 19.94 -7.55
C ASP A 74 -11.41 21.04 -6.50
N TYR A 75 -12.61 21.65 -6.40
CA TYR A 75 -12.91 22.71 -5.45
C TYR A 75 -13.44 22.23 -4.09
N ASN A 76 -13.51 20.92 -3.86
CA ASN A 76 -13.99 20.34 -2.62
C ASN A 76 -12.97 20.43 -1.47
N ASP A 77 -11.67 20.46 -1.81
CA ASP A 77 -10.56 20.49 -0.85
C ASP A 77 -9.44 21.40 -1.39
N VAL A 78 -8.96 22.30 -0.54
CA VAL A 78 -7.92 23.28 -0.91
C VAL A 78 -6.59 22.62 -1.24
N PHE A 79 -6.28 21.50 -0.59
CA PHE A 79 -4.97 20.87 -0.59
C PHE A 79 -4.91 19.59 -1.41
N GLN A 80 -6.02 18.86 -1.49
CA GLN A 80 -6.12 17.57 -2.18
C GLN A 80 -7.01 17.67 -3.42
N LEU A 81 -6.42 17.43 -4.59
CA LEU A 81 -7.18 17.32 -5.83
C LEU A 81 -7.96 16.00 -5.89
N LYS A 82 -9.08 15.96 -6.62
CA LYS A 82 -9.94 14.77 -6.71
C LYS A 82 -9.19 13.56 -7.28
N LYS A 83 -8.34 13.76 -8.29
CA LYS A 83 -7.46 12.71 -8.86
C LYS A 83 -6.43 12.14 -7.88
N PHE A 84 -6.19 12.82 -6.76
CA PHE A 84 -5.34 12.36 -5.67
C PHE A 84 -6.14 11.89 -4.46
N ALA A 85 -7.46 11.69 -4.59
CA ALA A 85 -8.32 11.00 -3.62
C ALA A 85 -7.86 9.54 -3.49
N GLY A 86 -6.96 9.29 -2.56
CA GLY A 86 -6.31 7.99 -2.36
C GLY A 86 -5.34 8.06 -1.19
N LYS A 87 -4.31 7.21 -1.21
CA LYS A 87 -3.33 7.14 -0.13
C LYS A 87 -2.65 8.50 0.09
N HIS A 88 -2.67 8.99 1.33
CA HIS A 88 -2.10 10.29 1.72
C HIS A 88 -0.62 10.46 1.31
N ILE A 89 0.16 9.37 1.30
CA ILE A 89 1.55 9.36 0.83
C ILE A 89 1.72 9.87 -0.62
N LYS A 90 0.68 9.79 -1.46
CA LYS A 90 0.76 10.24 -2.86
C LYS A 90 0.76 11.75 -3.03
N TRP A 91 0.22 12.51 -2.08
CA TRP A 91 0.03 13.96 -2.22
C TRP A 91 0.58 14.79 -1.06
N LYS A 92 0.51 14.28 0.18
CA LYS A 92 0.99 15.04 1.34
C LYS A 92 2.49 15.35 1.29
N PRO A 93 3.39 14.43 0.90
CA PRO A 93 4.81 14.77 0.72
C PRO A 93 5.03 15.87 -0.33
N TYR A 94 4.33 15.82 -1.46
CA TYR A 94 4.39 16.88 -2.48
C TYR A 94 3.94 18.22 -1.90
N LEU A 95 2.81 18.25 -1.21
CA LEU A 95 2.31 19.47 -0.59
C LEU A 95 3.26 20.01 0.49
N SER A 96 3.85 19.14 1.30
CA SER A 96 4.90 19.51 2.24
C SER A 96 6.08 20.17 1.53
N LYS A 97 6.57 19.61 0.42
CA LYS A 97 7.61 20.24 -0.40
C LYS A 97 7.20 21.61 -0.90
N LEU A 98 5.98 21.72 -1.43
CA LEU A 98 5.41 22.96 -1.98
C LEU A 98 5.31 24.07 -0.92
N LEU A 99 5.07 23.70 0.33
CA LEU A 99 5.02 24.63 1.46
C LEU A 99 6.42 24.87 2.07
N GLY A 100 7.48 24.29 1.53
CA GLY A 100 8.86 24.45 2.00
C GLY A 100 9.27 23.53 3.15
N LEU A 101 8.48 22.50 3.46
CA LEU A 101 8.80 21.47 4.44
C LEU A 101 9.63 20.34 3.82
N ASN A 102 10.26 19.54 4.69
CA ASN A 102 11.03 18.37 4.29
C ASN A 102 10.09 17.21 3.95
N ALA A 103 9.84 17.03 2.66
CA ALA A 103 8.97 15.98 2.17
C ALA A 103 9.49 14.56 2.41
N THR A 104 10.80 14.37 2.50
CA THR A 104 11.40 13.06 2.80
C THR A 104 10.98 12.57 4.17
N LEU A 105 10.96 13.45 5.18
CA LEU A 105 10.48 13.08 6.52
C LEU A 105 9.01 12.64 6.49
N VAL A 106 8.17 13.37 5.75
CA VAL A 106 6.73 13.08 5.61
C VAL A 106 6.51 11.76 4.87
N GLN A 107 7.26 11.51 3.80
CA GLN A 107 7.20 10.24 3.06
C GLN A 107 7.67 9.07 3.94
N SER A 108 8.82 9.23 4.62
CA SER A 108 9.36 8.22 5.53
C SER A 108 8.37 7.86 6.64
N GLN A 109 7.57 8.80 7.14
CA GLN A 109 6.58 8.50 8.17
C GLN A 109 5.55 7.46 7.70
N TYR A 110 5.05 7.60 6.47
CA TYR A 110 4.11 6.65 5.88
C TYR A 110 4.77 5.29 5.58
N GLU A 111 6.00 5.30 5.08
CA GLU A 111 6.75 4.07 4.75
C GLU A 111 7.13 3.28 6.02
N LEU A 112 7.58 3.96 7.07
CA LEU A 112 7.86 3.36 8.37
C LEU A 112 6.60 2.76 8.99
N LYS A 113 5.46 3.44 8.88
CA LYS A 113 4.17 2.93 9.36
C LYS A 113 3.74 1.65 8.62
N ASP A 114 3.87 1.62 7.30
CA ASP A 114 3.57 0.42 6.49
C ASP A 114 4.49 -0.76 6.87
N LYS A 115 5.80 -0.50 7.05
CA LYS A 115 6.75 -1.51 7.54
C LYS A 115 6.39 -2.02 8.93
N TYR A 116 6.02 -1.12 9.85
CA TYR A 116 5.60 -1.46 11.21
C TYR A 116 4.34 -2.34 11.20
N ASP A 117 3.33 -2.00 10.39
CA ASP A 117 2.10 -2.77 10.32
C ASP A 117 2.33 -4.18 9.77
N LYS A 118 3.20 -4.31 8.75
CA LYS A 118 3.63 -5.62 8.23
C LYS A 118 4.39 -6.44 9.29
N ALA A 119 5.34 -5.83 9.99
CA ALA A 119 6.09 -6.49 11.07
C ALA A 119 5.17 -6.93 12.22
N LYS A 120 4.17 -6.10 12.57
CA LYS A 120 3.18 -6.42 13.60
C LYS A 120 2.27 -7.58 13.20
N ILE A 121 1.84 -7.65 11.93
CA ILE A 121 1.08 -8.78 11.40
C ILE A 121 1.91 -10.07 11.49
N LEU A 122 3.18 -10.02 11.09
CA LEU A 122 4.09 -11.16 11.20
C LEU A 122 4.26 -11.61 12.66
N LYS A 123 4.55 -10.68 13.57
CA LYS A 123 4.69 -10.94 15.01
C LYS A 123 3.45 -11.64 15.58
N ASN A 124 2.26 -11.10 15.28
CA ASN A 124 0.99 -11.66 15.76
C ASN A 124 0.66 -13.03 15.16
N ARG A 125 1.13 -13.33 13.95
CA ARG A 125 1.00 -14.65 13.34
C ARG A 125 1.88 -15.67 14.07
N LEU A 126 3.15 -15.34 14.29
CA LEU A 126 4.10 -16.19 15.02
C LEU A 126 3.64 -16.43 16.47
N GLU A 127 3.11 -15.40 17.13
CA GLU A 127 2.51 -15.50 18.48
C GLU A 127 1.38 -16.54 18.54
N LYS A 128 0.53 -16.59 17.51
CA LYS A 128 -0.55 -17.59 17.42
C LYS A 128 -0.01 -18.99 17.15
N GLU A 129 1.04 -19.12 16.33
CA GLU A 129 1.67 -20.41 16.01
C GLU A 129 2.37 -21.04 17.22
N LEU A 130 2.78 -20.23 18.20
CA LEU A 130 3.31 -20.68 19.48
C LEU A 130 2.20 -21.24 20.41
N ASN A 131 0.92 -21.03 20.11
CA ASN A 131 -0.22 -21.63 20.82
C ASN A 131 -0.16 -21.52 22.36
N GLY A 132 0.28 -20.37 22.89
CA GLY A 132 0.41 -20.17 24.34
C GLY A 132 1.64 -20.81 24.97
N PHE A 133 2.64 -21.19 24.18
CA PHE A 133 3.96 -21.56 24.69
C PHE A 133 4.56 -20.41 25.51
N THR A 134 4.76 -20.63 26.81
CA THR A 134 5.25 -19.62 27.76
C THR A 134 6.70 -19.82 28.20
N ASP A 135 7.32 -20.91 27.75
CA ASP A 135 8.68 -21.24 28.17
C ASP A 135 9.71 -20.34 27.47
N SER A 136 10.81 -20.05 28.16
CA SER A 136 11.89 -19.23 27.62
C SER A 136 12.71 -20.01 26.59
N LEU A 137 13.37 -19.27 25.69
CA LEU A 137 14.33 -19.85 24.75
C LEU A 137 15.41 -20.65 25.47
N ASP A 138 15.97 -20.10 26.54
CA ASP A 138 16.96 -20.77 27.41
C ASP A 138 16.46 -22.12 27.97
N LYS A 139 15.18 -22.19 28.35
CA LYS A 139 14.58 -23.45 28.83
C LYS A 139 14.45 -24.48 27.71
N LEU A 140 14.07 -24.06 26.49
CA LEU A 140 14.03 -24.95 25.32
C LEU A 140 15.42 -25.46 24.95
N GLU A 141 16.40 -24.57 24.88
CA GLU A 141 17.81 -24.90 24.61
C GLU A 141 18.32 -25.92 25.64
N GLY A 142 18.02 -25.71 26.92
CA GLY A 142 18.34 -26.64 28.00
C GLY A 142 17.65 -28.01 27.85
N LEU A 143 16.36 -28.04 27.51
CA LEU A 143 15.63 -29.29 27.27
C LEU A 143 16.18 -30.06 26.06
N ILE A 144 16.49 -29.35 24.97
CA ILE A 144 17.10 -29.92 23.78
C ILE A 144 18.47 -30.50 24.11
N LEU A 145 19.28 -29.79 24.90
CA LEU A 145 20.59 -30.27 25.35
C LEU A 145 20.48 -31.57 26.15
N ILE A 146 19.60 -31.60 27.17
CA ILE A 146 19.36 -32.77 28.00
C ILE A 146 18.88 -33.95 27.15
N LYS A 147 17.90 -33.72 26.26
CA LYS A 147 17.33 -34.76 25.40
C LYS A 147 18.34 -35.30 24.38
N ASN A 148 19.22 -34.45 23.84
CA ASN A 148 20.32 -34.90 22.99
C ASN A 148 21.31 -35.78 23.78
N GLU A 149 21.62 -35.44 25.03
CA GLU A 149 22.49 -36.27 25.88
C GLU A 149 21.86 -37.64 26.17
N GLU A 150 20.56 -37.68 26.50
CA GLU A 150 19.79 -38.92 26.68
C GLU A 150 19.79 -39.77 25.40
N THR A 151 19.56 -39.14 24.26
CA THR A 151 19.56 -39.78 22.93
C THR A 151 20.92 -40.40 22.64
N ASN A 152 22.01 -39.67 22.90
CA ASN A 152 23.37 -40.17 22.69
C ASN A 152 23.73 -41.34 23.62
N LYS A 153 23.24 -41.32 24.87
CA LYS A 153 23.41 -42.46 25.81
C LYS A 153 22.71 -43.72 25.29
N ILE A 154 21.47 -43.59 24.80
CA ILE A 154 20.73 -44.73 24.25
C ILE A 154 21.35 -45.23 22.94
N LYS A 155 21.83 -44.32 22.07
CA LYS A 155 22.58 -44.71 20.87
C LYS A 155 23.80 -45.54 21.21
N LYS A 156 24.64 -45.08 22.15
CA LYS A 156 25.79 -45.86 22.62
C LYS A 156 25.39 -47.21 23.20
N GLN A 157 24.33 -47.27 24.01
CA GLN A 157 23.84 -48.54 24.57
C GLN A 157 23.32 -49.51 23.50
N LEU A 158 22.78 -48.99 22.39
CA LEU A 158 22.36 -49.79 21.24
C LEU A 158 23.57 -50.26 20.43
N ASP A 159 24.56 -49.40 20.20
CA ASP A 159 25.81 -49.71 19.50
C ASP A 159 26.63 -50.77 20.26
N ASP A 160 26.75 -50.63 21.59
CA ASP A 160 27.42 -51.61 22.46
C ASP A 160 26.69 -52.95 22.44
N PHE A 161 25.35 -52.93 22.40
CA PHE A 161 24.53 -54.13 22.24
C PHE A 161 24.84 -54.83 20.91
N ASP A 162 24.89 -54.07 19.81
CA ASP A 162 25.17 -54.57 18.46
C ASP A 162 26.54 -55.26 18.40
N PHE A 163 27.54 -54.72 19.10
CA PHE A 163 28.88 -55.31 19.22
C PHE A 163 28.89 -56.65 20.00
N GLU A 164 28.09 -56.78 21.07
CA GLU A 164 27.92 -58.08 21.78
C GLU A 164 27.24 -59.13 20.89
N LEU A 165 26.43 -58.72 19.91
CA LEU A 165 25.82 -59.63 18.93
C LEU A 165 26.83 -60.13 17.89
N GLU A 166 27.86 -59.33 17.54
CA GLU A 166 28.91 -59.68 16.57
C GLU A 166 29.70 -60.95 16.97
N GLU A 167 29.91 -61.21 18.27
CA GLU A 167 30.60 -62.43 18.74
C GLU A 167 29.79 -63.72 18.53
N SER A 168 28.52 -63.62 18.13
CA SER A 168 27.57 -64.76 18.03
C SER A 168 27.17 -65.13 16.60
N SER A 169 27.97 -64.87 15.56
CA SER A 169 27.75 -65.40 14.19
C SER A 169 26.36 -65.19 13.56
N VAL A 170 25.73 -64.04 13.77
CA VAL A 170 24.44 -63.69 13.14
C VAL A 170 24.67 -62.91 11.83
N ASN A 171 23.75 -63.05 10.87
CA ASN A 171 23.73 -62.41 9.54
C ASN A 171 23.71 -60.87 9.63
N LYS A 172 24.87 -60.25 9.86
CA LYS A 172 25.10 -58.80 9.95
C LYS A 172 24.45 -58.01 8.80
N SER A 173 24.61 -58.49 7.57
CA SER A 173 24.06 -57.83 6.38
C SER A 173 22.53 -57.78 6.37
N LEU A 174 21.85 -58.74 7.00
CA LEU A 174 20.39 -58.77 7.06
C LEU A 174 19.86 -57.75 8.07
N VAL A 175 20.55 -57.58 9.20
CA VAL A 175 20.16 -56.62 10.24
C VAL A 175 20.42 -55.19 9.79
N GLU A 176 21.59 -54.91 9.21
CA GLU A 176 21.94 -53.58 8.66
C GLU A 176 20.96 -53.15 7.55
N ASP A 177 20.56 -54.07 6.67
CA ASP A 177 19.55 -53.81 5.63
C ASP A 177 18.17 -53.52 6.22
N ILE A 178 17.77 -54.23 7.28
CA ILE A 178 16.49 -54.01 7.95
C ILE A 178 16.51 -52.66 8.67
N ASP A 179 17.62 -52.28 9.30
CA ASP A 179 17.74 -51.00 10.01
C ASP A 179 17.72 -49.80 9.07
N THR A 180 18.38 -49.91 7.93
CA THR A 180 18.30 -48.90 6.87
C THR A 180 16.86 -48.71 6.39
N LYS A 181 16.16 -49.81 6.10
CA LYS A 181 14.73 -49.77 5.69
C LYS A 181 13.81 -49.24 6.78
N LEU A 182 14.06 -49.58 8.05
CA LEU A 182 13.30 -49.04 9.19
C LEU A 182 13.51 -47.54 9.36
N SER A 183 14.73 -47.04 9.14
CA SER A 183 15.02 -45.61 9.19
C SER A 183 14.24 -44.84 8.12
N GLU A 184 14.23 -45.34 6.89
CA GLU A 184 13.47 -44.77 5.77
C GLU A 184 11.95 -44.77 6.06
N LEU A 185 11.40 -45.91 6.47
CA LEU A 185 9.97 -46.03 6.78
C LEU A 185 9.53 -45.16 7.96
N ASN A 186 10.38 -44.97 8.97
CA ASN A 186 10.08 -44.06 10.08
C ASN A 186 10.08 -42.59 9.63
N ARG A 187 10.98 -42.22 8.70
CA ARG A 187 10.98 -40.88 8.09
C ARG A 187 9.70 -40.64 7.29
N ASP A 188 9.28 -41.62 6.51
CA ASP A 188 8.06 -41.54 5.71
C ASP A 188 6.81 -41.52 6.59
N LYS A 189 6.79 -42.33 7.67
CA LYS A 189 5.74 -42.29 8.70
C LYS A 189 5.56 -40.89 9.27
N TYR A 190 6.66 -40.21 9.61
CA TYR A 190 6.60 -38.84 10.14
C TYR A 190 6.03 -37.86 9.11
N TYR A 191 6.50 -37.92 7.87
CA TYR A 191 6.04 -37.02 6.80
C TYR A 191 4.53 -37.17 6.54
N ILE A 192 4.07 -38.42 6.42
CA ILE A 192 2.65 -38.76 6.21
C ILE A 192 1.81 -38.35 7.43
N SER A 193 2.27 -38.62 8.65
CA SER A 193 1.55 -38.22 9.88
C SER A 193 1.36 -36.70 9.98
N SER A 194 2.40 -35.93 9.66
CA SER A 194 2.31 -34.46 9.61
C SER A 194 1.38 -33.97 8.50
N GLY A 195 1.36 -34.66 7.35
CA GLY A 195 0.41 -34.41 6.26
C GLY A 195 -1.04 -34.61 6.69
N ILE A 196 -1.33 -35.73 7.35
CA ILE A 196 -2.66 -36.05 7.89
C ILE A 196 -3.11 -34.98 8.88
N GLU A 197 -2.26 -34.58 9.84
CA GLU A 197 -2.61 -33.55 10.84
C GLU A 197 -3.01 -32.21 10.17
N LYS A 198 -2.25 -31.78 9.15
CA LYS A 198 -2.56 -30.56 8.38
C LYS A 198 -3.89 -30.66 7.62
N LEU A 199 -4.19 -31.82 7.03
CA LEU A 199 -5.47 -32.07 6.35
C LEU A 199 -6.65 -32.12 7.33
N GLU A 200 -6.50 -32.75 8.51
CA GLU A 200 -7.54 -32.78 9.54
C GLU A 200 -7.84 -31.38 10.08
N ILE A 201 -6.82 -30.56 10.31
CA ILE A 201 -6.98 -29.15 10.72
C ILE A 201 -7.72 -28.37 9.62
N SER A 202 -7.37 -28.58 8.35
CA SER A 202 -8.00 -27.92 7.21
C SER A 202 -9.48 -28.29 7.06
N LEU A 203 -9.81 -29.57 7.26
CA LEU A 203 -11.19 -30.08 7.26
C LEU A 203 -12.02 -29.58 8.46
N THR A 204 -11.38 -29.26 9.59
CA THR A 204 -12.06 -28.82 10.82
C THR A 204 -12.32 -27.30 10.84
N ARG A 205 -11.44 -26.50 10.22
CA ARG A 205 -11.50 -25.03 10.25
C ARG A 205 -12.42 -24.41 9.19
N GLU A 206 -12.80 -25.13 8.14
CA GLU A 206 -13.70 -24.60 7.09
C GLU A 206 -15.19 -24.73 7.45
N LYS A 207 -15.64 -23.90 8.39
CA LYS A 207 -17.06 -23.49 8.48
C LYS A 207 -17.15 -22.01 8.18
N ILE A 208 -17.14 -21.64 6.90
CA ILE A 208 -17.62 -20.30 6.49
C ILE A 208 -19.15 -20.34 6.61
N ILE A 209 -19.66 -19.90 7.76
CA ILE A 209 -21.10 -19.66 7.95
C ILE A 209 -21.35 -18.19 7.57
N PHE A 210 -21.49 -17.92 6.28
CA PHE A 210 -22.05 -16.64 5.85
C PHE A 210 -23.58 -16.71 5.99
N ASN A 211 -24.16 -15.85 6.84
CA ASN A 211 -25.59 -15.83 7.12
C ASN A 211 -26.26 -14.69 6.33
N PRO A 212 -27.04 -14.99 5.26
CA PRO A 212 -27.72 -13.97 4.47
C PRO A 212 -28.67 -13.09 5.28
N LYS A 213 -29.17 -13.56 6.45
CA LYS A 213 -30.02 -12.77 7.32
C LYS A 213 -29.26 -11.66 8.05
N GLU A 214 -28.01 -11.93 8.45
CA GLU A 214 -27.12 -10.93 9.07
C GLU A 214 -26.65 -9.91 8.03
N ALA A 215 -26.29 -10.37 6.84
CA ALA A 215 -25.96 -9.48 5.73
C ALA A 215 -27.15 -8.56 5.39
N LYS A 216 -28.37 -9.10 5.32
CA LYS A 216 -29.58 -8.33 5.10
C LYS A 216 -29.77 -7.23 6.16
N ALA A 217 -29.56 -7.54 7.45
CA ALA A 217 -29.66 -6.55 8.53
C ALA A 217 -28.63 -5.41 8.38
N ILE A 218 -27.38 -5.74 8.02
CA ILE A 218 -26.33 -4.74 7.78
C ILE A 218 -26.64 -3.84 6.57
N PHE A 219 -27.20 -4.41 5.50
CA PHE A 219 -27.59 -3.62 4.32
C PHE A 219 -28.83 -2.76 4.60
N GLU A 220 -29.78 -3.23 5.42
CA GLU A 220 -30.91 -2.44 5.90
C GLU A 220 -30.44 -1.27 6.78
N ASP A 221 -29.47 -1.48 7.68
CA ASP A 221 -28.84 -0.43 8.49
C ASP A 221 -28.09 0.61 7.63
N ALA A 222 -27.59 0.19 6.47
CA ALA A 222 -26.96 1.08 5.48
C ALA A 222 -27.95 1.74 4.51
N GLY A 223 -29.27 1.55 4.70
CA GLY A 223 -30.32 2.14 3.86
C GLY A 223 -30.48 1.50 2.48
N VAL A 224 -29.93 0.31 2.26
CA VAL A 224 -29.95 -0.42 0.98
C VAL A 224 -30.95 -1.58 1.03
N LEU A 225 -31.90 -1.61 0.10
CA LEU A 225 -32.89 -2.70 -0.02
C LEU A 225 -32.21 -3.99 -0.51
N PHE A 226 -32.07 -4.98 0.39
CA PHE A 226 -31.49 -6.30 0.09
C PHE A 226 -32.53 -7.24 -0.54
N ASP A 227 -33.01 -6.89 -1.75
CA ASP A 227 -33.99 -7.69 -2.48
C ASP A 227 -33.73 -7.73 -4.00
N GLY A 228 -34.41 -8.63 -4.71
CA GLY A 228 -34.26 -8.77 -6.16
C GLY A 228 -32.93 -9.40 -6.59
N GLN A 229 -32.19 -8.73 -7.49
CA GLN A 229 -30.98 -9.27 -8.13
C GLN A 229 -29.83 -9.46 -7.14
N ILE A 230 -29.64 -8.55 -6.17
CA ILE A 230 -28.57 -8.62 -5.16
C ILE A 230 -28.69 -9.88 -4.31
N LYS A 231 -29.90 -10.16 -3.81
CA LYS A 231 -30.19 -11.35 -3.00
C LYS A 231 -29.96 -12.63 -3.81
N LYS A 232 -30.45 -12.69 -5.05
CA LYS A 232 -30.20 -13.84 -5.95
C LYS A 232 -28.71 -14.06 -6.20
N THR A 233 -27.95 -13.02 -6.53
CA THR A 233 -26.51 -13.13 -6.79
C THR A 233 -25.73 -13.56 -5.56
N TYR A 234 -26.14 -13.11 -4.36
CA TYR A 234 -25.54 -13.57 -3.11
C TYR A 234 -25.94 -15.01 -2.76
N ASP A 235 -27.20 -15.41 -2.95
CA ASP A 235 -27.63 -16.79 -2.77
C ASP A 235 -26.90 -17.73 -3.75
N GLU A 236 -26.67 -17.28 -4.99
CA GLU A 236 -25.85 -17.96 -6.00
C GLU A 236 -24.37 -18.03 -5.60
N LEU A 237 -23.80 -16.95 -5.05
CA LEU A 237 -22.42 -16.93 -4.54
C LEU A 237 -22.25 -17.87 -3.34
N ILE A 238 -23.24 -17.92 -2.45
CA ILE A 238 -23.27 -18.85 -1.31
C ILE A 238 -23.38 -20.29 -1.82
N LYS A 239 -24.21 -20.54 -2.84
CA LYS A 239 -24.34 -21.86 -3.46
C LYS A 239 -23.05 -22.29 -4.15
N PHE A 240 -22.44 -21.41 -4.93
CA PHE A 240 -21.14 -21.64 -5.58
C PHE A 240 -20.01 -21.89 -4.56
N ASN A 241 -19.93 -21.08 -3.50
CA ASN A 241 -18.97 -21.32 -2.41
C ASN A 241 -19.24 -22.63 -1.68
N LYS A 242 -20.51 -23.00 -1.46
CA LYS A 242 -20.88 -24.30 -0.88
C LYS A 242 -20.50 -25.46 -1.80
N ASP A 243 -20.70 -25.31 -3.10
CA ASP A 243 -20.38 -26.34 -4.10
C ASP A 243 -18.86 -26.52 -4.22
N ILE A 244 -18.08 -25.44 -4.31
CA ILE A 244 -16.60 -25.48 -4.28
C ILE A 244 -16.08 -26.05 -2.96
N THR A 245 -16.64 -25.61 -1.83
CA THR A 245 -16.22 -26.12 -0.51
C THR A 245 -16.52 -27.62 -0.40
N LYS A 246 -17.65 -28.08 -0.96
CA LYS A 246 -18.03 -29.49 -0.97
C LYS A 246 -17.12 -30.33 -1.87
N GLU A 247 -16.79 -29.84 -3.05
CA GLU A 247 -15.82 -30.50 -3.95
C GLU A 247 -14.43 -30.55 -3.30
N ARG A 248 -13.94 -29.43 -2.77
CA ARG A 248 -12.65 -29.37 -2.07
C ARG A 248 -12.62 -30.27 -0.83
N GLN A 249 -13.69 -30.31 -0.04
CA GLN A 249 -13.80 -31.24 1.09
C GLN A 249 -13.82 -32.69 0.63
N SER A 250 -14.39 -33.00 -0.54
CA SER A 250 -14.33 -34.33 -1.13
C SER A 250 -12.88 -34.71 -1.44
N TYR A 251 -12.14 -33.83 -2.14
CA TYR A 251 -10.73 -34.04 -2.46
C TYR A 251 -9.87 -34.19 -1.20
N LEU A 252 -10.02 -33.30 -0.22
CA LEU A 252 -9.25 -33.35 1.03
C LEU A 252 -9.57 -34.61 1.86
N LYS A 253 -10.81 -35.11 1.83
CA LYS A 253 -11.18 -36.37 2.49
C LYS A 253 -10.64 -37.59 1.77
N GLU A 254 -10.58 -37.55 0.44
CA GLU A 254 -10.00 -38.60 -0.39
C GLU A 254 -8.49 -38.67 -0.17
N GLU A 255 -7.78 -37.54 -0.23
CA GLU A 255 -6.35 -37.41 0.07
C GLU A 255 -6.04 -37.82 1.51
N LEU A 256 -6.86 -37.43 2.49
CA LEU A 256 -6.73 -37.88 3.88
C LEU A 256 -6.89 -39.40 3.99
N LYS A 257 -7.83 -39.98 3.25
CA LYS A 257 -8.06 -41.44 3.25
C LYS A 257 -6.88 -42.18 2.63
N GLU A 258 -6.31 -41.66 1.53
CA GLU A 258 -5.10 -42.20 0.90
C GLU A 258 -3.92 -42.16 1.87
N LEU A 259 -3.62 -40.99 2.45
CA LEU A 259 -2.51 -40.88 3.42
C LEU A 259 -2.71 -41.74 4.66
N LYS A 260 -3.95 -41.94 5.13
CA LYS A 260 -4.25 -42.86 6.24
C LYS A 260 -4.00 -44.32 5.86
N ASN A 261 -4.33 -44.73 4.64
CA ASN A 261 -4.01 -46.07 4.15
C ASN A 261 -2.50 -46.26 3.99
N ASP A 262 -1.79 -45.26 3.46
CA ASP A 262 -0.33 -45.30 3.33
C ASP A 262 0.35 -45.38 4.69
N LEU A 263 -0.15 -44.63 5.68
CA LEU A 263 0.31 -44.71 7.06
C LEU A 263 0.10 -46.11 7.64
N GLU A 264 -1.07 -46.70 7.42
CA GLU A 264 -1.40 -48.05 7.90
C GLU A 264 -0.50 -49.11 7.23
N GLU A 265 -0.22 -48.97 5.93
CA GLU A 265 0.70 -49.86 5.21
C GLU A 265 2.13 -49.73 5.72
N ILE A 266 2.63 -48.51 5.94
CA ILE A 266 3.95 -48.25 6.52
C ILE A 266 4.04 -48.83 7.93
N GLU A 267 3.01 -48.67 8.76
CA GLU A 267 2.98 -49.24 10.11
C GLU A 267 3.00 -50.78 10.08
N ILE A 268 2.27 -51.41 9.17
CA ILE A 268 2.32 -52.86 8.94
C ILE A 268 3.72 -53.28 8.48
N ARG A 269 4.35 -52.52 7.58
CA ARG A 269 5.70 -52.80 7.06
C ARG A 269 6.77 -52.68 8.14
N ILE A 270 6.72 -51.63 8.95
CA ILE A 270 7.56 -51.44 10.14
C ILE A 270 7.36 -52.59 11.11
N LYS A 271 6.12 -53.01 11.37
CA LYS A 271 5.82 -54.13 12.27
C LYS A 271 6.34 -55.47 11.72
N SER A 272 6.26 -55.68 10.41
CA SER A 272 6.81 -56.85 9.72
C SER A 272 8.33 -56.87 9.79
N LEU A 273 9.00 -55.79 9.40
CA LEU A 273 10.46 -55.66 9.46
C LEU A 273 10.98 -55.77 10.88
N ASN A 274 10.26 -55.24 11.88
CA ASN A 274 10.61 -55.46 13.29
C ASN A 274 10.48 -56.93 13.72
N LYS A 275 9.49 -57.67 13.18
CA LYS A 275 9.32 -59.10 13.44
C LYS A 275 10.42 -59.91 12.75
N GLU A 276 10.75 -59.57 11.51
CA GLU A 276 11.84 -60.16 10.72
C GLU A 276 13.20 -59.87 11.39
N ARG A 277 13.40 -58.64 11.89
CA ARG A 277 14.58 -58.26 12.71
C ARG A 277 14.64 -59.10 13.98
N SER A 278 13.52 -59.24 14.69
CA SER A 278 13.44 -60.08 15.89
C SER A 278 13.70 -61.56 15.60
N GLN A 279 13.34 -62.05 14.42
CA GLN A 279 13.60 -63.42 13.95
C GLN A 279 15.05 -63.62 13.51
N ALA A 280 15.66 -62.64 12.84
CA ALA A 280 17.08 -62.62 12.53
C ALA A 280 17.93 -62.63 13.81
N LEU A 281 17.43 -61.97 14.86
CA LEU A 281 18.00 -61.94 16.20
C LEU A 281 17.64 -63.18 17.05
N TYR A 282 16.70 -64.04 16.63
CA TYR A 282 16.20 -65.18 17.41
C TYR A 282 17.25 -66.28 17.68
N PHE A 283 18.35 -66.29 16.93
CA PHE A 283 19.48 -67.20 17.18
C PHE A 283 20.37 -66.79 18.37
N LEU A 284 20.14 -65.59 18.93
CA LEU A 284 20.76 -65.16 20.18
C LEU A 284 20.10 -65.92 21.34
N LYS A 285 20.87 -66.79 21.98
CA LYS A 285 20.46 -67.74 23.05
C LYS A 285 19.86 -67.10 24.31
N ASP A 286 19.62 -65.79 24.33
CA ASP A 286 19.09 -65.09 25.50
C ASP A 286 17.86 -64.25 25.13
N THR A 287 16.66 -64.79 25.40
CA THR A 287 15.37 -64.14 25.14
C THR A 287 15.23 -62.75 25.80
N GLY A 288 16.01 -62.46 26.85
CA GLY A 288 16.00 -61.15 27.51
C GLY A 288 16.75 -60.04 26.75
N ALA A 289 17.74 -60.39 25.93
CA ALA A 289 18.56 -59.42 25.19
C ALA A 289 17.76 -58.73 24.07
N ILE A 290 16.96 -59.50 23.34
CA ILE A 290 16.09 -59.00 22.26
C ILE A 290 15.02 -58.04 22.80
N GLU A 291 14.43 -58.39 23.94
CA GLU A 291 13.39 -57.58 24.58
C GLU A 291 13.96 -56.24 25.06
N LYS A 292 15.18 -56.25 25.64
CA LYS A 292 15.92 -55.06 26.06
C LYS A 292 16.29 -54.15 24.89
N TYR A 293 16.78 -54.72 23.79
CA TYR A 293 17.09 -53.97 22.57
C TYR A 293 15.84 -53.29 21.98
N LYS A 294 14.71 -54.01 21.91
CA LYS A 294 13.43 -53.44 21.43
C LYS A 294 12.95 -52.27 22.31
N ILE A 295 13.11 -52.37 23.63
CA ILE A 295 12.78 -51.28 24.57
C ILE A 295 13.66 -50.06 24.30
N LEU A 296 14.98 -50.24 24.15
CA LEU A 296 15.92 -49.15 23.89
C LEU A 296 15.66 -48.48 22.54
N SER A 297 15.40 -49.27 21.48
CA SER A 297 15.09 -48.76 20.14
C SER A 297 13.80 -47.95 20.11
N ASN A 298 12.73 -48.42 20.75
CA ASN A 298 11.48 -47.63 20.87
C ASN A 298 11.68 -46.35 21.67
N LYS A 299 12.50 -46.41 22.73
CA LYS A 299 12.83 -45.23 23.53
C LYS A 299 13.63 -44.20 22.72
N LEU A 300 14.54 -44.66 21.86
CA LEU A 300 15.28 -43.80 20.94
C LEU A 300 14.35 -43.07 19.97
N ILE A 301 13.43 -43.79 19.32
CA ILE A 301 12.45 -43.21 18.39
C ILE A 301 11.61 -42.12 19.08
N ASN A 302 11.15 -42.37 20.31
CA ASN A 302 10.38 -41.39 21.07
C ASN A 302 11.21 -40.13 21.41
N LEU A 303 12.47 -40.31 21.85
CA LEU A 303 13.37 -39.18 22.15
C LEU A 303 13.69 -38.35 20.91
N GLU A 304 13.90 -38.98 19.76
CA GLU A 304 14.15 -38.29 18.50
C GLU A 304 12.91 -37.50 18.04
N ALA A 305 11.70 -38.06 18.18
CA ALA A 305 10.45 -37.35 17.91
C ALA A 305 10.22 -36.15 18.85
N GLU A 306 10.52 -36.31 20.15
CA GLU A 306 10.50 -35.21 21.12
C GLU A 306 11.50 -34.11 20.75
N LEU A 307 12.74 -34.47 20.38
CA LEU A 307 13.77 -33.52 19.96
C LEU A 307 13.37 -32.70 18.73
N VAL A 308 12.76 -33.34 17.73
CA VAL A 308 12.24 -32.63 16.54
C VAL A 308 11.16 -31.63 16.95
N THR A 309 10.29 -32.00 17.89
CA THR A 309 9.23 -31.12 18.40
C THR A 309 9.83 -29.92 19.13
N LEU A 310 10.79 -30.14 20.03
CA LEU A 310 11.47 -29.07 20.77
C LEU A 310 12.24 -28.12 19.84
N LYS A 311 12.96 -28.64 18.86
CA LYS A 311 13.69 -27.83 17.86
C LYS A 311 12.74 -26.98 17.00
N ASN A 312 11.60 -27.54 16.61
CA ASN A 312 10.58 -26.78 15.87
C ASN A 312 9.96 -25.67 16.73
N GLN A 313 9.79 -25.90 18.04
CA GLN A 313 9.32 -24.88 18.99
C GLN A 313 10.37 -23.78 19.20
N GLU A 314 11.63 -24.15 19.35
CA GLU A 314 12.78 -23.24 19.48
C GLU A 314 12.87 -22.31 18.27
N GLN A 315 12.86 -22.86 17.06
CA GLN A 315 12.93 -22.07 15.83
C GLN A 315 11.80 -21.04 15.73
N LYS A 316 10.56 -21.44 16.05
CA LYS A 316 9.41 -20.52 16.05
C LYS A 316 9.54 -19.42 17.10
N LEU A 317 10.09 -19.75 18.26
CA LEU A 317 10.28 -18.79 19.34
C LEU A 317 11.35 -17.76 18.97
N ILE A 318 12.44 -18.18 18.32
CA ILE A 318 13.48 -17.29 17.78
C ILE A 318 12.86 -16.32 16.77
N GLU A 319 12.12 -16.83 15.78
CA GLU A 319 11.45 -15.99 14.77
C GLU A 319 10.48 -14.98 15.40
N TYR A 320 9.77 -15.39 16.46
CA TYR A 320 8.87 -14.51 17.21
C TYR A 320 9.62 -13.39 17.93
N GLU A 321 10.70 -13.70 18.65
CA GLU A 321 11.51 -12.69 19.36
C GLU A 321 12.16 -11.72 18.36
N ASP A 322 12.67 -12.20 17.22
CA ASP A 322 13.20 -11.34 16.15
C ASP A 322 12.12 -10.39 15.60
N ALA A 323 10.92 -10.91 15.32
CA ALA A 323 9.80 -10.09 14.85
C ALA A 323 9.38 -9.05 15.90
N LYS A 324 9.42 -9.40 17.19
CA LYS A 324 9.13 -8.50 18.31
C LYS A 324 10.17 -7.39 18.42
N ILE A 325 11.47 -7.71 18.40
CA ILE A 325 12.54 -6.71 18.36
C ILE A 325 12.35 -5.78 17.15
N LYS A 326 11.99 -6.33 15.98
CA LYS A 326 11.80 -5.51 14.79
C LYS A 326 10.65 -4.51 14.92
N VAL A 327 9.55 -4.92 15.56
CA VAL A 327 8.41 -4.04 15.85
C VAL A 327 8.84 -2.90 16.78
N GLU A 328 9.64 -3.18 17.81
CA GLU A 328 10.15 -2.17 18.75
C GLU A 328 11.13 -1.18 18.08
N GLU A 329 12.02 -1.67 17.22
CA GLU A 329 12.89 -0.83 16.39
C GLU A 329 12.11 0.14 15.51
N LEU A 330 11.16 -0.39 14.72
CA LEU A 330 10.33 0.42 13.83
C LEU A 330 9.50 1.44 14.61
N GLN A 331 9.02 1.08 15.80
CA GLN A 331 8.31 2.02 16.67
C GLN A 331 9.22 3.17 17.13
N ARG A 332 10.48 2.90 17.46
CA ARG A 332 11.47 3.94 17.79
C ARG A 332 11.77 4.83 16.58
N GLU A 333 11.95 4.26 15.39
CA GLU A 333 12.17 5.01 14.16
C GLU A 333 10.99 5.93 13.83
N ILE A 334 9.75 5.44 13.95
CA ILE A 334 8.53 6.23 13.79
C ILE A 334 8.50 7.42 14.77
N ASN A 335 8.85 7.19 16.04
CA ASN A 335 8.86 8.24 17.06
C ASN A 335 9.95 9.30 16.78
N ASN A 336 11.13 8.88 16.37
CA ASN A 336 12.22 9.79 15.99
C ASN A 336 11.83 10.64 14.77
N ASN A 337 11.24 10.02 13.75
CA ASN A 337 10.78 10.73 12.56
C ASN A 337 9.62 11.68 12.88
N ARG A 338 8.72 11.30 13.80
CA ARG A 338 7.67 12.18 14.32
C ARG A 338 8.24 13.46 14.94
N ILE A 339 9.28 13.34 15.78
CA ILE A 339 9.97 14.49 16.39
C ILE A 339 10.64 15.35 15.30
N ALA A 340 11.29 14.72 14.32
CA ALA A 340 11.93 15.44 13.21
C ALA A 340 10.91 16.25 12.38
N ILE A 341 9.73 15.68 12.08
CA ILE A 341 8.63 16.40 11.42
C ILE A 341 8.17 17.58 12.26
N ALA A 342 7.98 17.42 13.57
CA ALA A 342 7.55 18.49 14.45
C ALA A 342 8.56 19.65 14.49
N ASN A 343 9.86 19.34 14.53
CA ASN A 343 10.92 20.35 14.44
C ASN A 343 10.92 21.06 13.09
N ASN A 344 10.79 20.33 11.98
CA ASN A 344 10.72 20.93 10.65
C ASN A 344 9.51 21.87 10.48
N VAL A 345 8.35 21.51 11.05
CA VAL A 345 7.18 22.41 11.09
C VAL A 345 7.48 23.66 11.92
N LYS A 346 8.19 23.53 13.05
CA LYS A 346 8.57 24.67 13.89
C LYS A 346 9.51 25.63 13.16
N GLU A 347 10.52 25.10 12.49
CA GLU A 347 11.48 25.87 11.68
C GLU A 347 10.79 26.58 10.50
N SER A 348 9.79 25.93 9.90
CA SER A 348 8.98 26.49 8.81
C SER A 348 8.04 27.62 9.25
N LYS A 349 8.04 28.04 10.52
CA LYS A 349 7.26 29.20 11.01
C LYS A 349 8.04 30.50 10.98
N ASP A 350 9.32 30.50 10.59
CA ASP A 350 10.07 31.73 10.40
C ASP A 350 9.39 32.65 9.38
N ARG A 351 9.49 33.97 9.56
CA ARG A 351 8.78 34.96 8.72
C ARG A 351 9.25 34.90 7.27
N GLU A 352 10.52 34.58 7.03
CA GLU A 352 11.10 34.51 5.70
C GLU A 352 10.94 33.15 5.03
N SER A 353 10.41 32.16 5.75
CA SER A 353 10.11 30.84 5.20
C SER A 353 9.08 30.90 4.07
N ILE A 354 9.16 29.92 3.18
CA ILE A 354 8.19 29.71 2.09
C ILE A 354 6.78 29.58 2.66
N TYR A 355 6.60 28.78 3.71
CA TYR A 355 5.31 28.56 4.33
C TYR A 355 4.67 29.85 4.84
N SER A 356 5.43 30.68 5.57
CA SER A 356 4.94 31.97 6.05
C SER A 356 4.59 32.93 4.92
N LYS A 357 5.40 32.97 3.85
CA LYS A 357 5.13 33.79 2.66
C LYS A 357 3.85 33.37 1.95
N ILE A 358 3.63 32.05 1.78
CA ILE A 358 2.40 31.51 1.18
C ILE A 358 1.20 31.85 2.07
N LYS A 359 1.32 31.65 3.38
CA LYS A 359 0.25 31.96 4.36
C LYS A 359 -0.17 33.43 4.34
N LEU A 360 0.80 34.35 4.30
CA LEU A 360 0.54 35.79 4.21
C LEU A 360 -0.09 36.16 2.86
N SER A 361 0.41 35.60 1.75
CA SER A 361 -0.17 35.83 0.43
C SER A 361 -1.60 35.31 0.33
N PHE A 362 -1.86 34.11 0.85
CA PHE A 362 -3.19 33.51 0.91
C PHE A 362 -4.18 34.40 1.66
N ASN A 363 -3.81 34.83 2.89
CA ASN A 363 -4.64 35.72 3.68
C ASN A 363 -4.87 37.06 2.96
N SER A 364 -3.84 37.64 2.35
CA SER A 364 -3.95 38.90 1.59
C SER A 364 -4.94 38.81 0.43
N ILE A 365 -4.92 37.70 -0.31
CA ILE A 365 -5.86 37.45 -1.42
C ILE A 365 -7.29 37.38 -0.88
N ILE A 366 -7.54 36.57 0.15
CA ILE A 366 -8.88 36.41 0.72
C ILE A 366 -9.38 37.71 1.34
N LYS A 367 -8.52 38.43 2.08
CA LYS A 367 -8.86 39.72 2.69
C LYS A 367 -9.24 40.77 1.65
N ASN A 368 -8.55 40.82 0.52
CA ASN A 368 -8.93 41.72 -0.57
C ASN A 368 -10.35 41.43 -1.09
N ILE A 369 -10.67 40.16 -1.32
CA ILE A 369 -11.92 39.74 -1.96
C ILE A 369 -13.10 39.74 -0.97
N LEU A 370 -12.95 39.05 0.16
CA LEU A 370 -14.00 38.82 1.14
C LEU A 370 -14.06 39.84 2.28
N ASP A 371 -13.02 40.65 2.46
CA ASP A 371 -12.85 41.50 3.66
C ASP A 371 -12.86 40.68 4.97
N LYS A 372 -12.29 39.47 4.89
CA LYS A 372 -12.15 38.52 6.00
C LYS A 372 -10.73 37.99 6.07
N GLU A 373 -10.31 37.61 7.26
CA GLU A 373 -9.03 36.94 7.42
C GLU A 373 -9.17 35.45 7.16
N ALA A 374 -8.14 34.85 6.56
CA ALA A 374 -8.09 33.43 6.31
C ALA A 374 -6.73 32.86 6.69
N LEU A 375 -6.75 31.65 7.22
CA LEU A 375 -5.59 30.97 7.76
C LEU A 375 -5.39 29.65 7.05
N ILE A 376 -4.15 29.35 6.70
CA ILE A 376 -3.70 27.96 6.50
C ILE A 376 -2.85 27.54 7.70
N SER A 377 -3.08 26.32 8.18
CA SER A 377 -2.37 25.72 9.31
C SER A 377 -1.88 24.31 8.97
N ILE A 378 -0.75 23.96 9.56
CA ILE A 378 -0.15 22.61 9.51
C ILE A 378 -0.10 22.11 10.94
N SER A 379 -0.66 20.93 11.17
CA SER A 379 -0.56 20.21 12.44
C SER A 379 -0.03 18.80 12.22
N GLN A 380 0.54 18.22 13.27
CA GLN A 380 0.90 16.80 13.28
C GLN A 380 -0.18 16.03 14.05
N ASN A 381 -0.76 15.00 13.44
CA ASN A 381 -1.77 14.18 14.09
C ASN A 381 -1.17 13.10 14.99
N GLU A 382 -2.04 12.33 15.65
CA GLU A 382 -1.65 11.28 16.59
C GLU A 382 -0.77 10.20 15.96
N ALA A 383 -0.97 9.92 14.68
CA ALA A 383 -0.16 8.99 13.90
C ALA A 383 1.20 9.58 13.44
N GLY A 384 1.50 10.83 13.81
CA GLY A 384 2.74 11.53 13.46
C GLY A 384 2.78 12.10 12.04
N ASN A 385 1.67 12.02 11.30
CA ASN A 385 1.55 12.55 9.95
C ASN A 385 1.12 14.03 9.97
N LEU A 386 1.41 14.76 8.89
CA LEU A 386 0.95 16.14 8.74
C LEU A 386 -0.50 16.19 8.26
N ASP A 387 -1.28 17.09 8.85
CA ASP A 387 -2.59 17.52 8.39
C ASP A 387 -2.54 19.01 8.04
N PHE A 388 -3.26 19.36 6.98
CA PHE A 388 -3.35 20.71 6.45
C PHE A 388 -4.79 21.17 6.62
N LYS A 389 -4.97 22.40 7.08
CA LYS A 389 -6.30 22.98 7.31
C LYS A 389 -6.33 24.42 6.84
N GLU A 390 -7.48 24.80 6.31
CA GLU A 390 -7.85 26.16 5.95
C GLU A 390 -9.04 26.63 6.79
N GLU A 391 -9.02 27.89 7.19
CA GLU A 391 -10.05 28.48 8.05
C GLU A 391 -10.34 29.91 7.59
N ILE A 392 -11.61 30.29 7.57
CA ILE A 392 -12.02 31.70 7.47
C ILE A 392 -12.32 32.18 8.90
N LEU A 393 -11.69 33.28 9.27
CA LEU A 393 -11.77 33.84 10.62
C LEU A 393 -12.77 35.00 10.67
N ASP A 394 -13.48 35.11 11.79
CA ASP A 394 -14.28 36.29 12.12
C ASP A 394 -13.38 37.47 12.57
N SER A 395 -13.99 38.63 12.82
CA SER A 395 -13.28 39.83 13.28
C SER A 395 -12.61 39.70 14.65
N LYS A 396 -12.89 38.61 15.38
CA LYS A 396 -12.27 38.26 16.67
C LYS A 396 -11.23 37.15 16.53
N GLY A 397 -11.00 36.63 15.32
CA GLY A 397 -10.06 35.56 15.04
C GLY A 397 -10.60 34.15 15.29
N ASN A 398 -11.90 33.96 15.49
CA ASN A 398 -12.50 32.63 15.65
C ASN A 398 -12.80 32.00 14.29
N GLN A 399 -12.67 30.68 14.21
CA GLN A 399 -13.06 29.90 13.04
C GLN A 399 -14.57 30.06 12.77
N THR A 400 -14.91 30.29 11.51
CA THR A 400 -16.29 30.30 11.02
C THR A 400 -16.56 29.05 10.18
N SER A 401 -17.80 28.57 10.16
CA SER A 401 -18.23 27.47 9.27
C SER A 401 -18.34 27.89 7.79
N GLU A 402 -17.96 29.12 7.45
CA GLU A 402 -18.09 29.62 6.08
C GLU A 402 -17.10 28.96 5.12
N SER A 403 -15.98 28.42 5.62
CA SER A 403 -15.03 27.64 4.84
C SER A 403 -15.60 26.32 4.31
N ASP A 404 -16.74 25.87 4.85
CA ASP A 404 -17.42 24.62 4.44
C ASP A 404 -18.41 24.85 3.30
N GLY A 405 -18.76 26.11 3.03
CA GLY A 405 -19.63 26.48 1.92
C GLY A 405 -18.92 26.31 0.57
N ILE A 406 -19.59 25.68 -0.41
CA ILE A 406 -19.06 25.38 -1.74
C ILE A 406 -18.44 26.62 -2.42
N THR A 407 -19.13 27.75 -2.38
CA THR A 407 -18.68 29.00 -3.02
C THR A 407 -17.37 29.52 -2.41
N TYR A 408 -17.25 29.53 -1.08
CA TYR A 408 -16.05 30.03 -0.42
C TYR A 408 -14.92 29.01 -0.48
N LYS A 409 -15.21 27.71 -0.41
CA LYS A 409 -14.21 26.66 -0.63
C LYS A 409 -13.55 26.80 -2.01
N LYS A 410 -14.34 27.02 -3.07
CA LYS A 410 -13.83 27.32 -4.42
C LYS A 410 -12.87 28.51 -4.42
N LEU A 411 -13.24 29.59 -3.75
CA LEU A 411 -12.38 30.76 -3.62
C LEU A 411 -11.09 30.47 -2.84
N LEU A 412 -11.15 29.71 -1.75
CA LEU A 412 -9.98 29.31 -0.96
C LEU A 412 -9.02 28.45 -1.80
N CYS A 413 -9.53 27.52 -2.60
CA CYS A 413 -8.72 26.72 -3.53
C CYS A 413 -7.95 27.62 -4.50
N MET A 414 -8.64 28.54 -5.18
CA MET A 414 -8.02 29.46 -6.13
C MET A 414 -7.02 30.40 -5.46
N ALA A 415 -7.36 30.91 -4.26
CA ALA A 415 -6.47 31.76 -3.49
C ALA A 415 -5.18 31.03 -3.08
N PHE A 416 -5.27 29.74 -2.75
CA PHE A 416 -4.11 28.92 -2.44
C PHE A 416 -3.20 28.76 -3.66
N ASP A 417 -3.75 28.40 -4.81
CA ASP A 417 -2.96 28.23 -6.05
C ASP A 417 -2.28 29.53 -6.47
N LEU A 418 -2.98 30.67 -6.37
CA LEU A 418 -2.44 32.00 -6.63
C LEU A 418 -1.37 32.40 -5.60
N ALA A 419 -1.55 32.08 -4.32
CA ALA A 419 -0.58 32.37 -3.27
C ALA A 419 0.73 31.61 -3.48
N VAL A 420 0.65 30.32 -3.83
CA VAL A 420 1.80 29.50 -4.18
C VAL A 420 2.54 30.09 -5.38
N ASN A 421 1.83 30.39 -6.47
CA ASN A 421 2.43 30.98 -7.66
C ASN A 421 3.10 32.33 -7.37
N ARG A 422 2.47 33.19 -6.55
CA ARG A 422 3.04 34.49 -6.17
C ARG A 422 4.37 34.34 -5.43
N VAL A 423 4.49 33.36 -4.54
CA VAL A 423 5.74 33.11 -3.78
C VAL A 423 6.84 32.51 -4.66
N TYR A 424 6.46 31.72 -5.65
CA TYR A 424 7.39 31.04 -6.56
C TYR A 424 7.61 31.76 -7.90
N ILE A 425 7.17 33.01 -8.06
CA ILE A 425 7.20 33.77 -9.32
C ILE A 425 8.60 33.90 -9.94
N ASP A 426 9.65 33.95 -9.11
CA ASP A 426 11.05 34.05 -9.54
C ASP A 426 11.79 32.71 -9.47
N LYS A 427 11.06 31.61 -9.31
CA LYS A 427 11.61 30.26 -9.18
C LYS A 427 11.16 29.40 -10.36
N LYS A 428 11.89 28.33 -10.61
CA LYS A 428 11.49 27.35 -11.63
C LYS A 428 10.33 26.49 -11.14
N TYR A 429 9.14 27.06 -11.23
CA TYR A 429 7.85 26.46 -10.91
C TYR A 429 6.86 26.73 -12.05
N THR A 430 5.62 26.23 -11.94
CA THR A 430 4.57 26.62 -12.88
C THR A 430 4.32 28.12 -12.73
N HIS A 431 4.18 28.82 -13.84
CA HIS A 431 3.89 30.25 -13.90
C HIS A 431 2.50 30.52 -14.51
N PHE A 432 1.58 29.57 -14.33
CA PHE A 432 0.22 29.71 -14.79
C PHE A 432 -0.72 28.93 -13.88
N VAL A 433 -1.99 29.32 -13.90
CA VAL A 433 -3.10 28.53 -13.34
C VAL A 433 -4.27 28.52 -14.31
N TYR A 434 -5.06 27.46 -14.23
CA TYR A 434 -6.34 27.30 -14.89
C TYR A 434 -7.41 26.99 -13.85
N HIS A 435 -8.48 27.77 -13.86
CA HIS A 435 -9.62 27.59 -12.96
C HIS A 435 -10.93 27.52 -13.73
N ASP A 436 -11.61 26.37 -13.62
CA ASP A 436 -12.90 26.17 -14.27
C ASP A 436 -14.03 26.94 -13.54
N GLY A 437 -14.82 27.72 -14.27
CA GLY A 437 -15.94 28.49 -13.73
C GLY A 437 -15.55 29.48 -12.63
N PHE A 438 -14.41 30.15 -12.75
CA PHE A 438 -13.73 30.83 -11.62
C PHE A 438 -14.55 31.94 -10.92
N LEU A 439 -15.62 32.45 -11.53
CA LEU A 439 -16.50 33.48 -10.95
C LEU A 439 -17.82 32.94 -10.41
N GLU A 440 -18.14 31.66 -10.64
CA GLU A 440 -19.45 31.10 -10.34
C GLU A 440 -19.90 31.33 -8.90
N LYS A 441 -21.17 31.69 -8.73
CA LYS A 441 -21.86 31.85 -7.43
C LYS A 441 -21.27 32.94 -6.51
N LEU A 442 -20.31 33.73 -6.98
CA LEU A 442 -19.84 34.94 -6.29
C LEU A 442 -20.77 36.13 -6.59
N ASP A 443 -20.94 37.03 -5.62
CA ASP A 443 -21.59 38.32 -5.89
C ASP A 443 -20.73 39.21 -6.79
N ASN A 444 -21.36 40.12 -7.54
CA ASN A 444 -20.68 40.96 -8.54
C ASN A 444 -19.48 41.73 -7.99
N ARG A 445 -19.58 42.26 -6.75
CA ARG A 445 -18.48 43.00 -6.12
C ARG A 445 -17.27 42.09 -5.86
N LYS A 446 -17.48 40.85 -5.40
CA LYS A 446 -16.38 39.88 -5.24
C LYS A 446 -15.79 39.46 -6.58
N LYS A 447 -16.62 39.29 -7.61
CA LYS A 447 -16.17 38.95 -8.97
C LYS A 447 -15.26 40.05 -9.53
N GLU A 448 -15.67 41.31 -9.45
CA GLU A 448 -14.86 42.47 -9.90
C GLU A 448 -13.51 42.55 -9.15
N LYS A 449 -13.52 42.37 -7.82
CA LYS A 449 -12.29 42.32 -7.02
C LYS A 449 -11.36 41.18 -7.44
N PHE A 450 -11.91 40.00 -7.73
CA PHE A 450 -11.13 38.85 -8.19
C PHE A 450 -10.52 39.10 -9.57
N ILE A 451 -11.29 39.65 -10.52
CA ILE A 451 -10.79 40.03 -11.86
C ILE A 451 -9.64 41.01 -11.74
N LYS A 452 -9.79 42.06 -10.92
CA LYS A 452 -8.71 43.03 -10.67
C LYS A 452 -7.46 42.36 -10.11
N LEU A 453 -7.61 41.48 -9.12
CA LEU A 453 -6.49 40.74 -8.53
C LEU A 453 -5.72 39.91 -9.58
N VAL A 454 -6.41 39.17 -10.45
CA VAL A 454 -5.74 38.33 -11.45
C VAL A 454 -5.10 39.15 -12.57
N ARG A 455 -5.69 40.29 -12.94
CA ARG A 455 -5.05 41.26 -13.86
C ARG A 455 -3.77 41.81 -13.25
N ASP A 456 -3.82 42.27 -12.00
CA ASP A 456 -2.65 42.79 -11.29
C ASP A 456 -1.52 41.75 -11.22
N MET A 457 -1.86 40.48 -10.98
CA MET A 457 -0.88 39.38 -11.00
C MET A 457 -0.33 39.08 -12.40
N SER A 458 -1.15 39.23 -13.44
CA SER A 458 -0.77 38.94 -14.83
C SER A 458 0.14 40.01 -15.44
N HIS A 459 0.39 41.14 -14.75
CA HIS A 459 1.46 42.08 -15.11
C HIS A 459 2.87 41.55 -14.81
N THR A 460 2.98 40.42 -14.11
CA THR A 460 4.25 39.73 -13.85
C THR A 460 4.43 38.54 -14.81
N ASN A 461 5.46 37.71 -14.62
CA ASN A 461 5.64 36.47 -15.39
C ASN A 461 4.64 35.38 -14.93
N PHE A 462 3.35 35.66 -15.00
CA PHE A 462 2.27 34.78 -14.58
C PHE A 462 1.11 34.84 -15.56
N GLN A 463 0.54 33.69 -15.90
CA GLN A 463 -0.62 33.58 -16.76
C GLN A 463 -1.82 33.02 -16.00
N TYR A 464 -2.90 33.79 -15.91
CA TYR A 464 -4.18 33.29 -15.44
C TYR A 464 -5.04 32.82 -16.62
N ILE A 465 -5.64 31.64 -16.49
CA ILE A 465 -6.62 31.11 -17.45
C ILE A 465 -7.87 30.74 -16.64
N GLY A 466 -9.03 31.18 -17.12
CA GLY A 466 -10.29 30.85 -16.46
C GLY A 466 -11.40 30.69 -17.48
N THR A 467 -12.35 29.81 -17.18
CA THR A 467 -13.60 29.68 -17.93
C THR A 467 -14.74 30.29 -17.14
N LEU A 468 -15.73 30.81 -17.84
CA LEU A 468 -16.99 31.25 -17.27
C LEU A 468 -18.09 31.15 -18.33
N ILE A 469 -19.33 31.16 -17.88
CA ILE A 469 -20.52 31.31 -18.72
C ILE A 469 -21.03 32.75 -18.64
N ASP A 470 -21.70 33.23 -19.69
CA ASP A 470 -22.21 34.60 -19.79
C ASP A 470 -23.06 35.04 -18.59
N SER A 471 -23.84 34.12 -18.00
CA SER A 471 -24.67 34.41 -16.83
C SER A 471 -23.87 34.73 -15.56
N GLU A 472 -22.60 34.36 -15.52
CA GLU A 472 -21.70 34.57 -14.38
C GLU A 472 -20.82 35.81 -14.51
N LEU A 473 -20.94 36.55 -15.61
CA LEU A 473 -20.30 37.86 -15.75
C LEU A 473 -20.82 38.84 -14.69
N PRO A 474 -19.95 39.70 -14.11
CA PRO A 474 -20.39 40.76 -13.21
C PRO A 474 -21.39 41.66 -13.91
N ASN A 475 -22.58 41.81 -13.32
CA ASN A 475 -23.70 42.58 -13.90
C ASN A 475 -24.08 42.16 -15.33
N ARG A 476 -23.66 40.96 -15.78
CA ARG A 476 -23.79 40.49 -17.18
C ARG A 476 -23.12 41.41 -18.21
N ASP A 477 -22.14 42.18 -17.78
CA ASP A 477 -21.41 43.10 -18.64
C ASP A 477 -20.30 42.36 -19.41
N LYS A 478 -20.48 42.22 -20.72
CA LYS A 478 -19.48 41.59 -21.61
C LYS A 478 -18.25 42.49 -21.84
N SER A 479 -18.38 43.80 -21.64
CA SER A 479 -17.29 44.75 -21.82
C SER A 479 -16.26 44.71 -20.69
N ILE A 480 -16.53 43.93 -19.63
CA ILE A 480 -15.61 43.79 -18.51
C ILE A 480 -14.27 43.19 -18.92
N PHE A 481 -14.22 42.35 -19.96
CA PHE A 481 -13.01 41.77 -20.53
C PHE A 481 -12.69 42.42 -21.89
N GLU A 482 -11.42 42.74 -22.10
CA GLU A 482 -10.92 43.24 -23.38
C GLU A 482 -10.84 42.09 -24.41
N GLU A 483 -10.93 42.39 -25.72
CA GLU A 483 -10.90 41.38 -26.78
C GLU A 483 -9.62 40.51 -26.75
N ASN A 484 -8.49 41.09 -26.34
CA ASN A 484 -7.21 40.40 -26.17
C ASN A 484 -7.15 39.49 -24.92
N GLU A 485 -8.07 39.63 -23.97
CA GLU A 485 -8.21 38.75 -22.81
C GLU A 485 -9.07 37.51 -23.13
N ILE A 486 -9.84 37.56 -24.23
CA ILE A 486 -10.72 36.47 -24.67
C ILE A 486 -9.96 35.56 -25.64
N ILE A 487 -9.58 34.37 -25.17
CA ILE A 487 -8.84 33.38 -25.99
C ILE A 487 -9.79 32.60 -26.92
N LEU A 488 -10.98 32.25 -26.41
CA LEU A 488 -11.95 31.41 -27.12
C LEU A 488 -13.36 31.69 -26.59
N THR A 489 -14.30 31.92 -27.50
CA THR A 489 -15.74 31.99 -27.20
C THR A 489 -16.40 30.75 -27.78
N LEU A 490 -17.18 30.05 -26.96
CA LEU A 490 -17.96 28.88 -27.35
C LEU A 490 -19.45 29.20 -27.25
N HIS A 491 -20.24 28.70 -28.19
CA HIS A 491 -21.69 28.86 -28.21
C HIS A 491 -22.34 27.72 -28.99
N ASP A 492 -23.63 27.48 -28.74
CA ASP A 492 -24.38 26.40 -29.39
C ASP A 492 -25.02 26.83 -30.73
N ASP A 493 -24.80 28.08 -31.17
CA ASP A 493 -25.27 28.58 -32.48
C ASP A 493 -24.43 27.99 -33.64
N GLY A 494 -24.72 26.73 -33.98
CA GLY A 494 -24.12 25.99 -35.09
C GLY A 494 -22.69 25.49 -34.83
N ASP A 495 -22.16 24.73 -35.79
CA ASP A 495 -20.90 24.00 -35.62
C ASP A 495 -19.71 24.92 -35.28
N GLN A 496 -19.66 26.14 -35.81
CA GLN A 496 -18.52 27.06 -35.60
C GLN A 496 -18.36 27.52 -34.14
N GLY A 497 -19.43 27.46 -33.35
CA GLY A 497 -19.40 27.79 -31.93
C GLY A 497 -18.90 26.65 -31.03
N LEU A 498 -18.77 25.43 -31.57
CA LEU A 498 -18.33 24.25 -30.84
C LEU A 498 -16.79 24.15 -30.80
N LEU A 499 -16.24 23.54 -29.74
CA LEU A 499 -14.80 23.39 -29.53
C LEU A 499 -14.08 22.72 -30.71
N PHE A 500 -14.69 21.68 -31.29
CA PHE A 500 -14.11 20.92 -32.41
C PHE A 500 -14.63 21.34 -33.79
N LYS A 501 -15.57 22.29 -33.84
CA LYS A 501 -16.15 22.79 -35.10
C LYS A 501 -16.73 21.71 -36.01
N ILE A 502 -17.39 20.71 -35.41
CA ILE A 502 -18.03 19.59 -36.10
C ILE A 502 -19.46 19.40 -35.58
N PRO A 503 -20.37 18.81 -36.37
CA PRO A 503 -21.74 18.52 -35.93
C PRO A 503 -21.77 17.65 -34.68
N THR A 504 -22.74 17.89 -33.81
CA THR A 504 -23.06 16.97 -32.69
C THR A 504 -23.60 15.65 -33.26
N TRP A 505 -23.08 14.55 -32.74
CA TRP A 505 -23.32 13.17 -33.18
C TRP A 505 -24.67 12.62 -32.71
#